data_AF-A0AA97ELK9-F1
#
_entry.id   AF-A0AA97ELK9-F1
#
_cell.length_a   1.000
_cell.length_b   1.000
_cell.length_c   1.000
_cell.angle_alpha   90.00
_cell.angle_beta   90.00
_cell.angle_gamma   90.00
#
_symmetry.space_group_name_H-M   'P 1'
#
loop_
_entity.id
_entity.type
_entity.pdbx_description
1 polymer ?
#
loop_
_entity_poly.entity_id
_entity_poly.type
_entity_poly.pdbx_seq_one_letter_code
_entity_poly.pdbx_strand_id
1 'polypeptide(L)'
;MNLIKHVSLVVLFFISTLTSFAQAKSDDAPNLSNGTIDQQFDYVLRKSGNFKGTNGQAYEAVKRSMFLTLRAHTIDSLNTLKSKLESSKNTVETQQKEIDDLKSSLNSTQSTLEATNLEKDSMSLLGMQMSKTNYNVLMWTIIAGLLALFILFVYKFNNSNAVTRDAKKALAEIEEEFDDHRRTALEREQKVRRQLQDEINKQKGI
;
A
#
# COMPACT_ATOMS: atom_id res chain seq x y z
N MET A 1 13.93 -14.70 71.67
CA MET A 1 14.08 -13.23 71.46
C MET A 1 15.53 -12.71 71.49
N ASN A 2 16.54 -13.56 71.76
CA ASN A 2 17.95 -13.13 71.82
C ASN A 2 18.70 -13.34 70.49
N LEU A 3 18.38 -14.39 69.72
CA LEU A 3 18.97 -14.62 68.39
C LEU A 3 18.65 -13.51 67.38
N ILE A 4 17.41 -13.03 67.35
CA ILE A 4 16.99 -11.95 66.44
C ILE A 4 17.70 -10.64 66.75
N LYS A 5 17.99 -10.37 68.03
CA LYS A 5 18.75 -9.18 68.44
C LYS A 5 20.22 -9.26 68.00
N HIS A 6 20.83 -10.44 68.04
CA HIS A 6 22.21 -10.64 67.59
C HIS A 6 22.33 -10.60 66.06
N VAL A 7 21.36 -11.16 65.34
CA VAL A 7 21.28 -11.03 63.88
C VAL A 7 21.08 -9.57 63.46
N SER A 8 20.21 -8.83 64.14
CA SER A 8 20.02 -7.39 63.88
C SER A 8 21.28 -6.56 64.14
N LEU A 9 22.09 -6.91 65.15
CA LEU A 9 23.34 -6.21 65.47
C LEU A 9 24.44 -6.47 64.42
N VAL A 10 24.53 -7.70 63.92
CA VAL A 10 25.50 -8.09 62.87
C VAL A 10 25.16 -7.42 61.53
N VAL A 11 23.87 -7.31 61.20
CA VAL A 11 23.42 -6.60 59.99
C VAL A 11 23.71 -5.09 60.09
N LEU A 12 23.55 -4.48 61.27
CA LEU A 12 23.87 -3.07 61.49
C LEU A 12 25.38 -2.80 61.35
N PHE A 13 26.23 -3.71 61.81
CA PHE A 13 27.69 -3.60 61.69
C PHE A 13 28.16 -3.72 60.24
N PHE A 14 27.52 -4.58 59.43
CA PHE A 14 27.83 -4.73 58.00
C PHE A 14 27.36 -3.54 57.14
N ILE A 15 26.35 -2.80 57.57
CA ILE A 15 25.89 -1.59 56.87
C ILE A 15 26.83 -0.40 57.15
N SER A 16 27.42 -0.32 58.36
CA SER A 16 28.37 0.75 58.70
C SER A 16 29.72 0.67 57.99
N THR A 17 30.12 -0.50 57.48
CA THR A 17 31.38 -0.67 56.72
C THR A 17 31.25 -0.32 55.23
N LEU A 18 30.02 -0.14 54.71
CA LEU A 18 29.78 0.28 53.33
C LEU A 18 29.91 1.80 53.11
N THR A 19 29.94 2.62 54.17
CA THR A 19 30.03 4.09 54.07
C THR A 19 31.46 4.64 54.15
N SER A 20 32.49 3.80 54.23
CA SER A 20 33.91 4.24 54.23
C SER A 20 34.58 4.11 52.86
N PHE A 21 34.00 4.78 51.86
CA PHE A 21 34.73 5.17 50.65
C PHE A 21 34.69 6.69 50.49
N ALA A 22 35.38 7.37 51.41
CA ALA A 22 35.81 8.75 51.20
C ALA A 22 37.28 8.71 50.76
N GLN A 23 37.52 8.36 49.49
CA GLN A 23 38.79 8.74 48.87
C GLN A 23 38.70 10.24 48.57
N ALA A 24 39.40 11.04 49.37
CA ALA A 24 39.66 12.43 49.04
C ALA A 24 40.32 12.43 47.65
N LYS A 25 39.64 12.99 46.65
CA LYS A 25 40.31 13.45 45.44
C LYS A 25 41.34 14.45 45.91
N SER A 26 42.63 14.10 45.79
CA SER A 26 43.66 15.11 45.81
C SER A 26 43.27 16.13 44.75
N ASP A 27 43.07 17.37 45.15
CA ASP A 27 43.11 18.49 44.22
C ASP A 27 44.53 18.47 43.63
N ASP A 28 44.70 17.76 42.52
CA ASP A 28 45.89 17.82 41.70
C ASP A 28 46.01 19.29 41.29
N ALA A 29 46.92 20.00 41.94
CA ALA A 29 47.27 21.35 41.53
C ALA A 29 47.52 21.33 40.02
N PRO A 30 46.94 22.27 39.25
CA PRO A 30 47.08 22.28 37.80
C PRO A 30 48.55 22.15 37.46
N ASN A 31 48.89 21.17 36.64
CA ASN A 31 50.25 20.84 36.27
C ASN A 31 50.31 20.73 34.74
N LEU A 32 51.51 20.75 34.16
CA LEU A 32 51.65 20.80 32.70
C LEU A 32 51.18 19.51 32.00
N SER A 33 50.93 18.45 32.74
CA SER A 33 50.56 17.12 32.24
C SER A 33 49.08 16.79 32.45
N ASN A 34 48.39 17.50 33.35
CA ASN A 34 47.02 17.25 33.76
C ASN A 34 46.20 18.53 33.64
N GLY A 35 45.12 18.48 32.86
CA GLY A 35 44.19 19.59 32.67
C GLY A 35 43.96 19.91 31.20
N THR A 36 42.99 20.78 30.95
CA THR A 36 42.71 21.30 29.60
C THR A 36 43.92 22.09 29.08
N ILE A 37 44.01 22.25 27.75
CA ILE A 37 45.05 23.08 27.14
C ILE A 37 45.04 24.49 27.77
N ASP A 38 43.86 25.06 27.98
CA ASP A 38 43.67 26.34 28.67
C ASP A 38 44.29 26.37 30.08
N GLN A 39 44.02 25.34 30.90
CA GLN A 39 44.63 25.19 32.22
C GLN A 39 46.16 25.02 32.17
N GLN A 40 46.69 24.38 31.12
CA GLN A 40 48.13 24.25 30.89
C GLN A 40 48.76 25.59 30.50
N PHE A 41 48.09 26.42 29.70
CA PHE A 41 48.51 27.80 29.41
C PHE A 41 48.57 28.62 30.70
N ASP A 42 47.51 28.60 31.49
CA ASP A 42 47.45 29.29 32.80
C ASP A 42 48.56 28.83 33.75
N TYR A 43 48.84 27.53 33.78
CA TYR A 43 49.93 26.98 34.59
C TYR A 43 51.31 27.52 34.16
N VAL A 44 51.56 27.59 32.84
CA VAL A 44 52.81 28.14 32.31
C VAL A 44 52.96 29.62 32.63
N LEU A 45 51.88 30.41 32.53
CA LEU A 45 51.88 31.84 32.89
C LEU A 45 52.10 32.07 34.40
N ARG A 46 51.56 31.21 35.27
CA ARG A 46 51.74 31.35 36.73
C ARG A 46 53.14 30.95 37.19
N LYS A 47 53.80 30.05 36.46
CA LYS A 47 55.13 29.52 36.79
C LYS A 47 56.27 30.21 36.04
N SER A 48 55.98 31.09 35.10
CA SER A 48 57.00 31.90 34.43
C SER A 48 57.62 32.91 35.39
N GLY A 49 58.88 33.25 35.13
CA GLY A 49 59.58 34.27 35.91
C GLY A 49 59.38 35.65 35.32
N ASN A 50 59.01 36.62 36.14
CA ASN A 50 58.86 38.01 35.67
C ASN A 50 60.23 38.69 35.46
N PHE A 51 60.37 39.42 34.37
CA PHE A 51 61.50 40.33 34.17
C PHE A 51 61.07 41.58 33.41
N LYS A 52 61.78 42.70 33.63
CA LYS A 52 61.54 43.96 32.90
C LYS A 52 62.66 44.19 31.89
N GLY A 53 62.29 44.46 30.64
CA GLY A 53 63.25 44.86 29.62
C GLY A 53 63.77 46.28 29.83
N THR A 54 64.81 46.66 29.09
CA THR A 54 65.40 48.01 29.10
C THR A 54 64.44 49.11 28.66
N ASN A 55 63.34 48.74 27.99
CA ASN A 55 62.23 49.59 27.57
C ASN A 55 61.08 49.66 28.59
N GLY A 56 61.22 49.04 29.77
CA GLY A 56 60.18 49.00 30.80
C GLY A 56 59.05 48.00 30.55
N GLN A 57 59.10 47.22 29.46
CA GLN A 57 58.09 46.18 29.17
C GLN A 57 58.27 44.98 30.10
N ALA A 58 57.14 44.43 30.57
CA ALA A 58 57.13 43.20 31.34
C ALA A 58 57.23 41.99 30.40
N TYR A 59 58.12 41.06 30.73
CA TYR A 59 58.30 39.82 30.02
C TYR A 59 58.24 38.66 31.00
N GLU A 60 57.78 37.52 30.50
CA GLU A 60 57.69 36.28 31.25
C GLU A 60 58.71 35.27 30.73
N ALA A 61 59.64 34.87 31.60
CA ALA A 61 60.66 33.88 31.35
C ALA A 61 60.08 32.48 31.56
N VAL A 62 59.69 31.84 30.46
CA VAL A 62 59.18 30.46 30.46
C VAL A 62 60.33 29.48 30.27
N LYS A 63 60.37 28.40 31.08
CA LYS A 63 61.30 27.30 30.86
C LYS A 63 61.07 26.68 29.48
N ARG A 64 62.14 26.53 28.68
CA ARG A 64 62.05 25.99 27.31
C ARG A 64 61.35 24.62 27.26
N SER A 65 61.61 23.74 28.23
CA SER A 65 60.93 22.44 28.33
C SER A 65 59.41 22.60 28.48
N MET A 66 58.95 23.51 29.33
CA MET A 66 57.52 23.74 29.55
C MET A 66 56.82 24.26 28.29
N PHE A 67 57.47 25.19 27.58
CA PHE A 67 56.95 25.70 26.32
C PHE A 67 56.88 24.62 25.23
N LEU A 68 57.93 23.79 25.10
CA LEU A 68 57.95 22.69 24.13
C LEU A 68 56.87 21.64 24.43
N THR A 69 56.65 21.30 25.70
CA THR A 69 55.58 20.38 26.12
C THR A 69 54.19 20.97 25.83
N LEU A 70 53.95 22.23 26.18
CA LEU A 70 52.68 22.91 25.88
C LEU A 70 52.39 22.94 24.37
N ARG A 71 53.42 23.23 23.56
CA ARG A 71 53.33 23.17 22.10
C ARG A 71 52.98 21.77 21.61
N ALA A 72 53.63 20.73 22.17
CA ALA A 72 53.36 19.35 21.79
C ALA A 72 51.91 18.95 22.12
N HIS A 73 51.42 19.24 23.32
CA HIS A 73 50.04 18.95 23.72
C HIS A 73 49.00 19.70 22.88
N THR A 74 49.27 20.97 22.54
CA THR A 74 48.38 21.77 21.68
C THR A 74 48.30 21.17 20.27
N ILE A 75 49.44 20.77 19.70
CA ILE A 75 49.48 20.12 18.38
C ILE A 75 48.76 18.76 18.41
N ASP A 76 48.96 17.97 19.46
CA ASP A 76 48.29 16.67 19.63
C ASP A 76 46.76 16.82 19.72
N SER A 77 46.29 17.79 20.50
CA SER A 77 44.87 18.11 20.59
C SER A 77 44.29 18.55 19.24
N LEU A 78 45.01 19.39 18.49
CA LEU A 78 44.60 19.84 17.16
C LEU A 78 44.57 18.68 16.14
N ASN A 79 45.55 17.78 16.18
CA ASN A 79 45.57 16.58 15.34
C ASN A 79 44.41 15.64 15.68
N THR A 80 44.12 15.48 16.97
CA THR A 80 42.97 14.69 17.44
C THR A 80 41.64 15.28 16.96
N LEU A 81 41.48 16.60 17.05
CA LEU A 81 40.30 17.29 16.52
C LEU A 81 40.18 17.13 15.01
N LYS A 82 41.29 17.26 14.27
CA LYS A 82 41.32 17.04 12.82
C LYS A 82 40.90 15.61 12.47
N SER A 83 41.42 14.61 13.16
CA SER A 83 41.06 13.21 12.96
C SER A 83 39.58 12.93 13.26
N LYS A 84 39.04 13.50 14.36
CA LYS A 84 37.60 13.40 14.69
C LYS A 84 36.71 14.08 13.65
N LEU A 85 37.14 15.23 13.11
CA LEU A 85 36.43 15.93 12.06
C LEU A 85 36.40 15.11 10.77
N GLU A 86 37.52 14.51 10.40
CA GLU A 86 37.62 13.63 9.24
C GLU A 86 36.76 12.37 9.41
N SER A 87 36.78 11.73 10.58
CA SER A 87 35.91 10.59 10.86
C SER A 87 34.43 10.99 10.81
N SER A 88 34.05 12.14 11.38
CA SER A 88 32.67 12.63 11.33
C SER A 88 32.24 12.94 9.91
N LYS A 89 33.12 13.53 9.09
CA LYS A 89 32.84 13.79 7.67
C LYS A 89 32.61 12.48 6.91
N ASN A 90 33.47 11.48 7.12
CA ASN A 90 33.31 10.16 6.51
C ASN A 90 31.99 9.49 6.94
N THR A 91 31.61 9.60 8.22
CA THR A 91 30.30 9.09 8.69
C THR A 91 29.14 9.81 8.00
N VAL A 92 29.20 11.14 7.86
CA VAL A 92 28.16 11.91 7.17
C VAL A 92 28.07 11.52 5.69
N GLU A 93 29.20 11.33 5.01
CA GLU A 93 29.21 10.87 3.62
C GLU A 93 28.63 9.46 3.46
N THR A 94 28.94 8.53 4.38
CA THR A 94 28.33 7.19 4.40
C THR A 94 26.82 7.26 4.65
N GLN A 95 26.38 8.03 5.65
CA GLN A 95 24.96 8.21 5.95
C GLN A 95 24.21 8.84 4.79
N GLN A 96 24.82 9.81 4.09
CA GLN A 96 24.22 10.42 2.91
C GLN A 96 24.01 9.39 1.78
N LYS A 97 25.00 8.52 1.53
CA LYS A 97 24.86 7.42 0.56
C LYS A 97 23.75 6.45 0.96
N GLU A 98 23.70 6.03 2.23
CA GLU A 98 22.62 5.16 2.72
C GLU A 98 21.24 5.81 2.57
N ILE A 99 21.11 7.11 2.83
CA ILE A 99 19.86 7.86 2.64
C ILE A 99 19.46 7.87 1.16
N ASP A 100 20.41 8.11 0.26
CA ASP A 100 20.13 8.15 -1.18
C ASP A 100 19.74 6.77 -1.72
N ASP A 101 20.40 5.70 -1.25
CA ASP A 101 20.06 4.31 -1.58
C ASP A 101 18.68 3.92 -1.03
N LEU A 102 18.36 4.30 0.21
CA LEU A 102 17.05 4.08 0.82
C LEU A 102 15.95 4.83 0.07
N LYS A 103 16.18 6.09 -0.31
CA LYS A 103 15.23 6.86 -1.14
C LYS A 103 15.00 6.20 -2.50
N SER A 104 16.06 5.73 -3.15
CA SER A 104 15.98 5.03 -4.43
C SER A 104 15.14 3.75 -4.29
N SER A 105 15.41 2.96 -3.26
CA SER A 105 14.67 1.73 -2.96
C SER A 105 13.20 2.01 -2.59
N LEU A 106 12.91 3.10 -1.86
CA LEU A 106 11.55 3.53 -1.54
C LEU A 106 10.79 3.92 -2.80
N ASN A 107 11.39 4.73 -3.68
CA ASN A 107 10.79 5.11 -4.96
C ASN A 107 10.51 3.89 -5.84
N SER A 108 11.46 2.96 -5.93
CA SER A 108 11.28 1.70 -6.67
C SER A 108 10.16 0.85 -6.09
N THR A 109 10.10 0.73 -4.77
CA THR A 109 9.05 -0.02 -4.05
C THR A 109 7.67 0.63 -4.25
N GLN A 110 7.58 1.95 -4.18
CA GLN A 110 6.35 2.70 -4.40
C GLN A 110 5.85 2.53 -5.84
N SER A 111 6.74 2.65 -6.83
CA SER A 111 6.41 2.40 -8.24
C SER A 111 5.96 0.96 -8.48
N THR A 112 6.63 -0.01 -7.85
CA THR A 112 6.24 -1.43 -7.91
C THR A 112 4.88 -1.65 -7.28
N LEU A 113 4.62 -1.04 -6.12
CA LEU A 113 3.33 -1.14 -5.43
C LEU A 113 2.19 -0.54 -6.26
N GLU A 114 2.42 0.61 -6.89
CA GLU A 114 1.47 1.23 -7.82
C GLU A 114 1.21 0.34 -9.04
N ALA A 115 2.26 -0.21 -9.66
CA ALA A 115 2.13 -1.14 -10.78
C ALA A 115 1.38 -2.42 -10.40
N THR A 116 1.71 -3.03 -9.26
CA THR A 116 1.02 -4.22 -8.74
C THR A 116 -0.43 -3.93 -8.37
N ASN A 117 -0.74 -2.76 -7.80
CA ASN A 117 -2.12 -2.36 -7.53
C ASN A 117 -2.91 -2.18 -8.84
N LEU A 118 -2.31 -1.52 -9.85
CA LEU A 118 -2.93 -1.39 -11.17
C LEU A 118 -3.16 -2.76 -11.82
N GLU A 119 -2.19 -3.67 -11.78
CA GLU A 119 -2.33 -5.01 -12.31
C GLU A 119 -3.43 -5.78 -11.55
N LYS A 120 -3.39 -5.78 -10.21
CA LYS A 120 -4.37 -6.46 -9.36
C LYS A 120 -5.78 -5.92 -9.54
N ASP A 121 -5.94 -4.62 -9.70
CA ASP A 121 -7.25 -3.99 -9.90
C ASP A 121 -7.67 -3.96 -11.37
N SER A 122 -6.85 -4.51 -12.26
CA SER A 122 -7.18 -4.70 -13.66
C SER A 122 -7.59 -6.14 -13.98
N MET A 123 -8.38 -6.28 -15.03
CA MET A 123 -8.76 -7.53 -15.68
C MET A 123 -8.60 -7.32 -17.19
N SER A 124 -8.16 -8.35 -17.91
CA SER A 124 -8.12 -8.30 -19.37
C SER A 124 -9.43 -8.82 -19.95
N LEU A 125 -10.05 -8.04 -20.83
CA LEU A 125 -11.21 -8.46 -21.62
C LEU A 125 -10.93 -8.17 -23.10
N LEU A 126 -10.95 -9.22 -23.92
CA LEU A 126 -10.66 -9.14 -25.37
C LEU A 126 -9.30 -8.48 -25.68
N GLY A 127 -8.31 -8.70 -24.80
CA GLY A 127 -6.96 -8.12 -24.94
C GLY A 127 -6.84 -6.67 -24.45
N MET A 128 -7.93 -6.01 -24.07
CA MET A 128 -7.90 -4.69 -23.45
C MET A 128 -7.91 -4.80 -21.93
N GLN A 129 -6.99 -4.09 -21.28
CA GLN A 129 -6.91 -4.02 -19.83
C GLN A 129 -7.92 -3.00 -19.31
N MET A 130 -8.76 -3.42 -18.36
CA MET A 130 -9.81 -2.59 -17.78
C MET A 130 -9.87 -2.80 -16.27
N SER A 131 -10.32 -1.79 -15.52
CA SER A 131 -10.48 -1.92 -14.07
C SER A 131 -11.52 -3.00 -13.73
N LYS A 132 -11.37 -3.69 -12.61
CA LYS A 132 -12.33 -4.69 -12.09
C LYS A 132 -13.74 -4.14 -11.99
N THR A 133 -13.88 -2.88 -11.58
CA THR A 133 -15.17 -2.20 -11.53
C THR A 133 -15.80 -2.11 -12.92
N ASN A 134 -15.06 -1.63 -13.91
CA ASN A 134 -15.56 -1.50 -15.29
C ASN A 134 -15.88 -2.88 -15.89
N TYR A 135 -15.04 -3.88 -15.63
CA TYR A 135 -15.29 -5.27 -16.02
C TYR A 135 -16.62 -5.77 -15.45
N ASN A 136 -16.82 -5.62 -14.13
CA ASN A 136 -18.05 -6.07 -13.47
C ASN A 136 -19.28 -5.34 -14.00
N VAL A 137 -19.21 -4.01 -14.17
CA VAL A 137 -20.31 -3.22 -14.73
C VAL A 137 -20.65 -3.68 -16.16
N LEU A 138 -19.64 -3.87 -17.01
CA LEU A 138 -19.82 -4.36 -18.37
C LEU A 138 -20.45 -5.76 -18.38
N MET A 139 -19.95 -6.69 -17.56
CA MET A 139 -20.47 -8.06 -17.45
C MET A 139 -21.94 -8.07 -17.04
N TRP A 140 -22.31 -7.32 -16.00
CA TRP A 140 -23.70 -7.22 -15.58
C TRP A 140 -24.59 -6.55 -16.62
N THR A 141 -24.06 -5.57 -17.37
CA THR A 141 -24.78 -4.93 -18.47
C THR A 141 -25.07 -5.92 -19.61
N ILE A 142 -24.09 -6.75 -19.98
CA ILE A 142 -24.27 -7.79 -20.99
C ILE A 142 -25.30 -8.83 -20.52
N ILE A 143 -25.21 -9.29 -19.27
CA ILE A 143 -26.16 -10.24 -18.68
C ILE A 143 -27.57 -9.66 -18.68
N ALA A 144 -27.73 -8.42 -18.24
CA ALA A 144 -29.03 -7.73 -18.21
C ALA A 144 -29.60 -7.54 -19.63
N GLY A 145 -28.77 -7.13 -20.60
CA GLY A 145 -29.18 -6.96 -22.00
C GLY A 145 -29.63 -8.27 -22.64
N LEU A 146 -28.89 -9.36 -22.40
CA LEU A 146 -29.27 -10.70 -22.88
C LEU A 146 -30.55 -11.19 -22.22
N LEU A 147 -30.73 -10.97 -20.92
CA LEU A 147 -31.98 -11.30 -20.22
C LEU A 147 -33.16 -10.52 -20.77
N ALA A 148 -33.02 -9.22 -21.01
CA ALA A 148 -34.07 -8.39 -21.58
C ALA A 148 -34.46 -8.87 -23.00
N LEU A 149 -33.48 -9.17 -23.85
CA LEU A 149 -33.71 -9.74 -25.18
C LEU A 149 -34.38 -11.11 -25.10
N PHE A 150 -33.97 -11.96 -24.16
CA PHE A 150 -34.57 -13.27 -23.97
C PHE A 150 -36.04 -13.17 -23.56
N ILE A 151 -36.37 -12.29 -22.60
CA ILE A 151 -37.76 -12.03 -22.19
C ILE A 151 -38.59 -11.50 -23.37
N LEU A 152 -38.04 -10.55 -24.14
CA LEU A 152 -38.69 -10.01 -25.34
C LEU A 152 -38.95 -11.14 -26.36
N PHE A 153 -37.95 -11.98 -26.61
CA PHE A 153 -38.04 -13.11 -27.54
C PHE A 153 -39.14 -14.08 -27.12
N VAL A 154 -39.17 -14.50 -25.85
CA VAL A 154 -40.21 -15.40 -25.32
C VAL A 154 -41.60 -14.78 -25.45
N TYR A 155 -41.74 -13.49 -25.11
CA TYR A 155 -43.01 -12.77 -25.26
C TYR A 155 -43.49 -12.75 -26.72
N LYS A 156 -42.62 -12.38 -27.67
CA LYS A 156 -42.95 -12.36 -29.10
C LYS A 156 -43.26 -13.76 -29.65
N PHE A 157 -42.49 -14.75 -29.23
CA PHE A 157 -42.67 -16.14 -29.64
C PHE A 157 -44.03 -16.68 -29.19
N ASN A 158 -44.40 -16.48 -27.92
CA ASN A 158 -45.68 -16.93 -27.39
C ASN A 158 -46.87 -16.27 -28.09
N ASN A 159 -46.80 -14.96 -28.34
CA ASN A 159 -47.85 -14.23 -29.05
C ASN A 159 -48.00 -14.73 -30.50
N SER A 160 -46.89 -14.91 -31.20
CA SER A 160 -46.90 -15.44 -32.58
C SER A 160 -47.45 -16.86 -32.64
N ASN A 161 -47.07 -17.71 -31.68
CA ASN A 161 -47.52 -19.08 -31.60
C ASN A 161 -49.04 -19.18 -31.31
N ALA A 162 -49.58 -18.30 -30.47
CA ALA A 162 -51.02 -18.22 -30.22
C ALA A 162 -51.80 -17.88 -31.50
N VAL A 163 -51.39 -16.82 -32.21
CA VAL A 163 -52.00 -16.42 -33.48
C VAL A 163 -51.90 -17.52 -34.53
N THR A 164 -50.76 -18.19 -34.62
CA THR A 164 -50.56 -19.30 -35.56
C THR A 164 -51.49 -20.47 -35.25
N ARG A 165 -51.70 -20.78 -33.96
CA ARG A 165 -52.63 -21.83 -33.53
C ARG A 165 -54.08 -21.47 -33.87
N ASP A 166 -54.47 -20.21 -33.63
CA ASP A 166 -55.83 -19.75 -33.92
C ASP A 166 -56.10 -19.74 -35.43
N ALA A 167 -55.13 -19.31 -36.25
CA ALA A 167 -55.23 -19.37 -37.71
C ALA A 167 -55.33 -20.81 -38.22
N LYS A 168 -54.56 -21.75 -37.66
CA LYS A 168 -54.68 -23.18 -37.99
C LYS A 168 -56.06 -23.74 -37.63
N LYS A 169 -56.62 -23.32 -36.49
CA LYS A 169 -57.96 -23.75 -36.06
C LYS A 169 -59.04 -23.19 -36.98
N ALA A 170 -58.98 -21.90 -37.31
CA ALA A 170 -59.92 -21.26 -38.23
C ALA A 170 -59.85 -21.88 -39.63
N LEU A 171 -58.65 -22.24 -40.10
CA LEU A 171 -58.48 -22.93 -41.37
C LEU A 171 -59.16 -24.31 -41.35
N ALA A 172 -58.99 -25.09 -40.29
CA ALA A 172 -59.66 -26.38 -40.15
C ALA A 172 -61.20 -26.25 -40.11
N GLU A 173 -61.73 -25.24 -39.42
CA GLU A 173 -63.16 -24.96 -39.36
C GLU A 173 -63.73 -24.55 -40.72
N ILE A 174 -63.02 -23.70 -41.48
CA ILE A 174 -63.41 -23.30 -42.84
C ILE A 174 -63.35 -24.49 -43.81
N GLU A 175 -62.34 -25.36 -43.70
CA GLU A 175 -62.26 -26.57 -44.53
C GLU A 175 -63.44 -27.51 -44.27
N GLU A 176 -63.83 -27.71 -43.01
CA GLU A 176 -65.00 -28.50 -42.63
C GLU A 176 -66.30 -27.89 -43.16
N GLU A 177 -66.52 -26.57 -42.97
CA GLU A 177 -67.68 -25.87 -43.52
C GLU A 177 -67.74 -25.92 -45.05
N PHE A 178 -66.58 -25.81 -45.72
CA PHE A 178 -66.49 -25.87 -47.18
C PHE A 178 -66.86 -27.26 -47.69
N ASP A 179 -66.36 -28.32 -47.06
CA ASP A 179 -66.70 -29.70 -47.42
C ASP A 179 -68.18 -30.00 -47.16
N ASP A 180 -68.76 -29.51 -46.07
CA ASP A 180 -70.19 -29.65 -45.79
C ASP A 180 -71.06 -28.86 -46.78
N HIS A 181 -70.66 -27.64 -47.13
CA HIS A 181 -71.31 -26.85 -48.16
C HIS A 181 -71.25 -27.56 -49.52
N ARG A 182 -70.09 -28.10 -49.88
CA ARG A 182 -69.89 -28.87 -51.12
C ARG A 182 -70.78 -30.11 -51.15
N ARG A 183 -70.88 -30.85 -50.05
CA ARG A 183 -71.78 -32.01 -49.92
C ARG A 183 -73.23 -31.60 -50.09
N THR A 184 -73.67 -30.54 -49.42
CA THR A 184 -75.04 -30.03 -49.50
C THR A 184 -75.38 -29.52 -50.90
N ALA A 185 -74.46 -28.83 -51.56
CA ALA A 185 -74.63 -28.35 -52.94
C ALA A 185 -74.78 -29.52 -53.92
N LEU A 186 -73.95 -30.56 -53.79
CA LEU A 186 -74.07 -31.79 -54.59
C LEU A 186 -75.43 -32.48 -54.36
N GLU A 187 -75.88 -32.61 -53.11
CA GLU A 187 -77.19 -33.19 -52.80
C GLU A 187 -78.34 -32.37 -53.41
N ARG A 188 -78.25 -31.03 -53.37
CA ARG A 188 -79.23 -30.14 -54.01
C ARG A 188 -79.25 -30.33 -55.51
N GLU A 189 -78.09 -30.33 -56.17
CA GLU A 189 -78.00 -30.59 -57.61
C GLU A 189 -78.56 -31.96 -57.98
N GLN A 190 -78.23 -33.00 -57.22
CA GLN A 190 -78.77 -34.34 -57.45
C GLN A 190 -80.29 -34.38 -57.30
N LYS A 191 -80.86 -33.71 -56.29
CA LYS A 191 -82.31 -33.58 -56.10
C LYS A 191 -82.97 -32.83 -57.26
N VAL A 192 -82.40 -31.69 -57.67
CA VAL A 192 -82.91 -30.89 -58.79
C VAL A 192 -82.86 -31.68 -60.10
N ARG A 193 -81.78 -32.42 -60.37
CA ARG A 193 -81.67 -33.29 -61.55
C ARG A 193 -82.71 -34.40 -61.53
N ARG A 194 -82.96 -35.02 -60.37
CA ARG A 194 -84.05 -36.02 -60.21
C ARG A 194 -85.41 -35.40 -60.49
N GLN A 195 -85.73 -34.26 -59.88
CA GLN A 195 -86.99 -33.54 -60.11
C GLN A 195 -87.18 -33.15 -61.58
N LEU A 196 -86.13 -32.65 -62.24
CA LEU A 196 -86.17 -32.33 -63.67
C LEU A 196 -86.45 -33.58 -64.51
N GLN A 197 -85.82 -34.71 -64.18
CA GLN A 197 -86.06 -35.98 -64.87
C GLN A 197 -87.51 -36.45 -64.67
N ASP A 198 -88.05 -36.32 -63.45
CA ASP A 198 -89.43 -36.67 -63.11
C ASP A 198 -90.43 -35.80 -63.90
N GLU A 199 -90.19 -34.49 -64.01
CA GLU A 199 -91.01 -33.58 -64.83
C GLU A 199 -90.94 -33.90 -66.32
N ILE A 200 -89.76 -34.24 -66.86
CA ILE A 200 -89.61 -34.69 -68.25
C ILE A 200 -90.38 -35.99 -68.51
N ASN A 201 -90.28 -36.97 -67.60
CA ASN A 201 -91.01 -38.23 -67.72
C ASN A 201 -92.52 -38.00 -67.71
N LYS A 202 -93.00 -37.13 -66.80
CA LYS A 202 -94.41 -36.73 -66.71
C LYS A 202 -94.92 -36.02 -67.97
N GLN A 203 -94.11 -35.19 -68.64
CA GLN A 203 -94.47 -34.56 -69.92
C GLN A 203 -94.47 -35.52 -71.12
N LYS A 204 -93.65 -36.58 -71.09
CA LYS A 204 -93.55 -37.57 -72.18
C LYS A 204 -94.60 -38.68 -72.10
N GLY A 205 -95.46 -38.69 -71.08
CA GLY A 205 -96.57 -39.64 -70.96
C GLY A 205 -96.10 -41.08 -70.74
N ILE A 206 -95.06 -41.29 -69.93
CA ILE A 206 -94.66 -42.59 -69.37
C ILE A 206 -94.79 -42.51 -67.85
#